data_AF-A0A519I252-F1
#
_entry.id   AF-A0A519I252-F1
#
_cell.length_a   1.000
_cell.length_b   1.000
_cell.length_c   1.000
_cell.angle_alpha   90.00
_cell.angle_beta   90.00
_cell.angle_gamma   90.00
#
_symmetry.space_group_name_H-M   'P 1'
#
loop_
_entity.id
_entity.type
_entity.pdbx_description
1 polymer ?
#
loop_
_entity_poly.entity_id
_entity_poly.type
_entity_poly.pdbx_seq_one_letter_code
_entity_poly.pdbx_strand_id
1 'polypeptide(L)' 'MSDPFIGELKLISFSYPPKGWAFCDGQLLRISQNTALFSLLGTNFGGDGRVNFALPDLRGRVPLHASTST' A
#
# COMPACT_ATOMS: atom_id res chain seq x y z
N MET A 1 -3.01 9.30 -21.39
CA MET A 1 -1.81 8.93 -20.60
C MET A 1 -2.34 8.39 -19.29
N SER A 2 -2.08 7.12 -18.98
CA SER A 2 -2.78 6.37 -17.93
C SER A 2 -2.77 7.11 -16.58
N ASP A 3 -3.95 7.51 -16.13
CA ASP A 3 -4.12 8.03 -14.77
C ASP A 3 -3.74 6.93 -13.76
N PRO A 4 -2.92 7.24 -12.75
CA PRO A 4 -2.55 6.27 -11.73
C PRO A 4 -3.78 5.85 -10.92
N PHE A 5 -3.90 4.55 -10.66
CA PHE A 5 -5.03 4.01 -9.89
C PHE A 5 -4.71 4.02 -8.40
N ILE A 6 -5.73 4.25 -7.58
CA ILE A 6 -5.60 4.09 -6.12
C ILE A 6 -5.34 2.61 -5.82
N GLY A 7 -4.28 2.33 -5.06
CA GLY A 7 -3.83 0.98 -4.76
C GLY A 7 -2.81 0.41 -5.74
N GLU A 8 -2.36 1.18 -6.74
CA GLU A 8 -1.26 0.77 -7.61
C GLU A 8 0.07 0.66 -6.83
N LEU A 9 0.79 -0.44 -7.06
CA LEU A 9 2.13 -0.65 -6.55
C LEU A 9 3.14 -0.37 -7.66
N LYS A 10 4.05 0.58 -7.42
CA LYS A 10 5.10 0.94 -8.38
C LYS A 10 6.48 0.85 -7.75
N LEU A 11 7.33 0.07 -8.39
CA LEU A 11 8.76 0.03 -8.05
C LEU A 11 9.41 1.30 -8.58
N ILE A 12 9.91 2.12 -7.66
CA ILE A 12 10.64 3.35 -7.97
C ILE A 12 12.06 3.23 -7.45
N SER A 13 13.03 3.75 -8.20
CA SER A 13 14.44 3.81 -7.82
C SER A 13 14.80 5.04 -6.98
N PHE A 14 13.84 5.94 -6.75
CA PHE A 14 14.04 7.14 -5.94
C PHE A 14 13.84 6.87 -4.45
N SER A 15 14.63 7.55 -3.61
CA SER A 15 14.53 7.45 -2.15
C SER A 15 13.44 8.35 -1.54
N TYR A 16 12.56 8.95 -2.37
CA TYR A 16 11.44 9.77 -1.92
C TYR A 16 10.13 9.32 -2.59
N PRO A 17 9.00 9.30 -1.87
CA PRO A 17 7.72 8.99 -2.46
C PRO A 17 7.20 10.25 -3.17
N PRO A 18 6.78 10.16 -4.44
CA PRO A 18 6.15 11.28 -5.12
C PRO A 18 4.83 11.68 -4.44
N LYS A 19 4.35 12.91 -4.68
CA LYS A 19 3.11 13.41 -4.07
C LYS A 19 1.93 12.47 -4.41
N GLY A 20 1.19 12.06 -3.37
CA GLY A 20 0.09 11.10 -3.50
C GLY A 20 0.49 9.63 -3.43
N TRP A 21 1.78 9.34 -3.24
CA TRP A 21 2.29 7.99 -3.04
C TRP A 21 2.86 7.83 -1.63
N ALA A 22 2.90 6.60 -1.16
CA ALA A 22 3.45 6.22 0.12
C ALA A 22 4.37 5.02 -0.06
N PHE A 23 5.44 4.96 0.74
CA PHE A 23 6.31 3.78 0.73
C PHE A 23 5.60 2.56 1.28
N CYS A 24 5.88 1.42 0.67
CA CYS A 24 5.47 0.12 1.15
C CYS A 24 6.55 -0.42 2.10
N ASP A 25 6.63 0.17 3.29
CA ASP A 25 7.59 -0.14 4.35
C ASP A 25 6.93 -0.61 5.66
N GLY A 26 5.62 -0.88 5.64
CA GLY A 26 4.87 -1.21 6.85
C GLY A 26 4.36 0.00 7.64
N GLN A 27 4.47 1.23 7.13
CA GLN A 27 3.99 2.41 7.86
C GLN A 27 2.47 2.38 8.12
N LEU A 28 2.08 2.99 9.24
CA LEU A 28 0.69 3.18 9.63
C LEU A 28 0.15 4.49 9.05
N LEU A 29 -0.90 4.40 8.25
CA LEU A 29 -1.62 5.54 7.68
C LEU A 29 -3.00 5.69 8.32
N ARG A 30 -3.45 6.94 8.42
CA ARG A 30 -4.77 7.26 8.96
C ARG A 30 -5.86 6.97 7.93
N ILE A 31 -6.87 6.20 8.34
CA ILE A 31 -7.98 5.80 7.46
C ILE A 31 -8.77 7.03 7.01
N SER A 32 -8.97 8.00 7.90
CA SER A 32 -9.76 9.21 7.60
C SER A 32 -9.22 10.04 6.42
N GLN A 33 -7.93 9.95 6.12
CA GLN A 33 -7.29 10.65 5.01
C GLN A 33 -7.12 9.76 3.77
N ASN A 34 -7.28 8.44 3.89
CA ASN A 34 -6.99 7.45 2.85
C ASN A 34 -8.10 6.40 2.76
N THR A 35 -9.36 6.83 2.85
CA THR A 35 -10.53 5.93 2.90
C THR A 35 -10.62 5.03 1.68
N ALA A 36 -10.37 5.56 0.47
CA ALA A 36 -10.36 4.78 -0.77
C ALA A 36 -9.27 3.69 -0.77
N LEU A 37 -8.09 4.02 -0.24
CA LEU A 37 -6.95 3.11 -0.17
C LEU A 37 -7.21 2.00 0.87
N PHE A 38 -7.79 2.36 2.02
CA PHE A 38 -8.24 1.42 3.04
C PHE A 38 -9.32 0.46 2.54
N SER A 39 -10.29 0.92 1.74
CA SER A 39 -11.31 0.03 1.16
C SER A 39 -10.74 -1.08 0.27
N LEU A 40 -9.56 -0.87 -0.31
CA LEU A 40 -8.87 -1.87 -1.14
C LEU A 40 -7.96 -2.79 -0.33
N LEU A 41 -7.16 -2.21 0.59
CA LEU A 41 -6.14 -2.93 1.36
C LEU A 41 -6.67 -3.58 2.64
N GLY A 42 -7.67 -2.96 3.27
CA GLY A 42 -8.17 -3.33 4.59
C GLY A 42 -7.08 -3.27 5.66
N THR A 43 -7.14 -4.21 6.60
CA THR A 43 -6.16 -4.40 7.66
C THR A 43 -5.22 -5.58 7.42
N ASN A 44 -5.14 -6.08 6.17
CA ASN A 44 -4.35 -7.26 5.82
C ASN A 44 -2.86 -7.15 6.21
N PHE A 45 -2.33 -5.93 6.23
CA PHE A 45 -0.94 -5.65 6.56
C PHE A 45 -0.75 -5.12 7.99
N GLY A 46 -1.83 -5.03 8.77
CA GLY A 46 -1.83 -4.54 10.15
C GLY A 46 -2.63 -3.24 10.34
N GLY A 47 -2.50 -2.67 11.54
CA GLY A 47 -3.29 -1.53 12.01
C GLY A 47 -4.53 -1.95 12.81
N ASP A 48 -5.24 -0.95 13.32
CA ASP A 48 -6.44 -1.10 14.16
C ASP A 48 -7.73 -1.23 13.31
N GLY A 49 -7.70 -0.80 12.04
CA GLY A 49 -8.87 -0.87 11.16
C GLY A 49 -9.99 0.11 11.50
N ARG A 50 -9.88 0.83 12.62
CA ARG A 50 -10.79 1.91 13.01
C ARG A 50 -10.16 3.28 12.79
N VAL A 51 -8.93 3.48 13.28
CA VAL A 51 -8.21 4.76 13.13
C VAL A 51 -7.13 4.68 12.04
N ASN A 52 -6.37 3.60 12.02
CA ASN A 52 -5.21 3.43 11.14
C ASN A 52 -5.18 2.05 10.49
N PHE A 53 -4.54 1.98 9.32
CA PHE A 53 -4.21 0.76 8.61
C PHE A 53 -2.72 0.77 8.24
N ALA A 54 -2.10 -0.40 8.15
CA ALA A 54 -0.70 -0.50 7.73
C ALA A 54 -0.60 -0.74 6.21
N LEU A 55 0.46 -0.22 5.61
CA LEU A 55 0.85 -0.56 4.26
C LEU A 55 1.64 -1.88 4.20
N PRO A 56 1.73 -2.53 3.04
CA PRO A 56 2.62 -3.67 2.86
C PRO A 56 4.07 -3.30 3.16
N ASP A 57 4.84 -4.18 3.79
CA ASP A 57 6.30 -4.03 3.90
C ASP A 57 6.96 -4.82 2.76
N LEU A 58 7.42 -4.09 1.73
CA LEU A 58 8.13 -4.63 0.58
C LEU A 58 9.64 -4.40 0.66
N ARG A 59 10.18 -3.94 1.79
CA ARG A 59 11.63 -3.75 1.96
C ARG A 59 12.33 -5.11 1.91
N GLY A 60 13.17 -5.30 0.89
CA GLY A 60 13.84 -6.58 0.64
C GLY A 60 12.90 -7.69 0.14
N ARG A 61 11.67 -7.39 -0.26
CA ARG A 61 10.72 -8.35 -0.83
C ARG A 61 10.39 -7.97 -2.26
N VAL A 62 10.36 -8.98 -3.14
CA VAL A 62 9.89 -8.80 -4.52
C VAL A 62 8.40 -9.14 -4.56
N PRO A 63 7.54 -8.27 -5.10
CA PRO A 63 6.13 -8.62 -5.29
C PRO A 63 6.03 -9.81 -6.26
N LEU A 64 5.41 -10.89 -5.79
CA LEU A 64 5.13 -12.09 -6.57
C LEU A 64 3.62 -12.20 -6.78
N HIS A 65 3.23 -12.73 -7.94
CA HIS A 65 1.85 -13.06 -8.20
C HIS A 65 1.35 -14.10 -7.18
N ALA A 66 0.20 -13.83 -6.56
CA ALA A 66 -0.44 -14.80 -5.66
C ALA A 66 -0.99 -15.97 -6.49
N SER A 67 -0.20 -17.05 -6.61
CA SER A 67 -0.69 -18.29 -7.19
C SER A 67 -1.56 -19.00 -6.16
N THR A 68 -2.86 -19.12 -6.46
CA THR A 68 -3.76 -19.99 -5.69
C THR A 68 -3.46 -21.42 -6.10
N SER A 69 -2.73 -22.16 -5.26
CA SER A 69 -2.55 -23.60 -5.45
C SER A 69 -3.93 -24.26 -5.45
N THR A 70 -4.32 -24.80 -6.61
CA THR A 70 -5.50 -25.66 -6.77
C THR A 70 -5.20 -27.05 -6.23
#